data_AF-A0A816HRM7-F1
#
_entry.id   AF-A0A816HRM7-F1
#
_cell.length_a   1.000
_cell.length_b   1.000
_cell.length_c   1.000
_cell.angle_alpha   90.00
_cell.angle_beta   90.00
_cell.angle_gamma   90.00
#
_symmetry.space_group_name_H-M   'P 1'
#
loop_
_entity.id
_entity.type
_entity.pdbx_description
1 polymer ?
#
loop_
_entity_poly.entity_id
_entity_poly.type
_entity_poly.pdbx_seq_one_letter_code
_entity_poly.pdbx_strand_id
1 'polypeptide(L)'
;TSIDIDSPVPPKQQNESYQLLVKLLQEACHLENCLLNSYLYTACSIKSTPGEFEKIDHVDNNIRAGIQFERAREWKQSILLVAHEEMIHLHYVQCMLRALGERPCFTLPDRHPTTGNWFIPNWRAHIGEKPNNEGVQVPIEPLTSECIQHLVLYESTDALQDQDPY
;
A
#
# COMPACT_ATOMS: atom_id res chain seq x y z
N THR A 1 -26.10 16.93 46.67
CA THR A 1 -26.60 17.03 45.29
C THR A 1 -26.28 15.72 44.61
N SER A 2 -27.24 14.80 44.56
CA SER A 2 -27.05 13.47 43.98
C SER A 2 -26.89 13.60 42.47
N ILE A 3 -25.80 13.05 41.95
CA ILE A 3 -25.60 12.90 40.51
C ILE A 3 -26.36 11.63 40.12
N ASP A 4 -27.43 11.78 39.35
CA ASP A 4 -28.17 10.66 38.76
C ASP A 4 -27.27 9.92 37.77
N ILE A 5 -26.84 8.72 38.17
CA ILE A 5 -25.99 7.79 37.37
C ILE A 5 -26.84 7.05 36.31
N ASP A 6 -28.16 7.25 36.32
CA ASP A 6 -29.13 6.50 35.51
C ASP A 6 -29.71 7.30 34.34
N SER A 7 -29.02 8.37 33.93
CA SER A 7 -29.36 9.04 32.66
C SER A 7 -29.01 8.08 31.52
N PRO A 8 -29.98 7.62 30.70
CA PRO A 8 -29.67 6.79 29.55
C PRO A 8 -28.69 7.56 28.68
N VAL A 9 -27.52 6.96 28.42
CA VAL A 9 -26.59 7.49 27.41
C VAL A 9 -27.42 7.70 26.15
N PRO A 10 -27.53 8.95 25.64
CA PRO A 10 -28.35 9.20 24.48
C PRO A 10 -27.89 8.22 23.40
N PRO A 11 -28.83 7.53 22.70
CA PRO A 11 -28.43 6.63 21.63
C PRO A 11 -27.51 7.44 20.73
N LYS A 12 -26.30 6.93 20.44
CA LYS A 12 -25.39 7.55 19.48
C LYS A 12 -26.20 7.68 18.19
N GLN A 13 -26.83 8.83 18.00
CA GLN A 13 -27.43 9.24 16.74
C GLN A 13 -26.20 9.53 15.90
N GLN A 14 -25.61 8.45 15.37
CA GLN A 14 -24.37 8.50 14.61
C GLN A 14 -24.67 9.36 13.40
N ASN A 15 -24.26 10.61 13.50
CA ASN A 15 -24.30 11.59 12.43
C ASN A 15 -23.75 10.92 11.16
N GLU A 16 -24.43 11.07 10.03
CA GLU A 16 -24.00 10.51 8.74
C GLU A 16 -22.53 10.84 8.44
N SER A 17 -22.08 12.04 8.85
CA SER A 17 -20.69 12.48 8.73
C SER A 17 -19.71 11.62 9.54
N TYR A 18 -20.11 11.17 10.74
CA TYR A 18 -19.30 10.28 11.57
C TYR A 18 -19.16 8.90 10.93
N GLN A 19 -20.27 8.33 10.44
CA GLN A 19 -20.24 7.03 9.77
C GLN A 19 -19.40 7.08 8.49
N LEU A 20 -19.52 8.16 7.72
CA LEU A 20 -18.70 8.39 6.54
C LEU A 20 -17.21 8.48 6.90
N LEU A 21 -16.85 9.25 7.93
CA LEU A 21 -15.45 9.36 8.38
C LEU A 21 -14.87 7.99 8.79
N VAL A 22 -15.62 7.20 9.58
CA VAL A 22 -15.18 5.86 9.98
C VAL A 22 -14.98 4.96 8.77
N LYS A 23 -15.90 5.01 7.80
CA LYS A 23 -15.78 4.25 6.55
C LYS A 23 -14.54 4.64 5.75
N LEU A 24 -14.26 5.94 5.63
CA LEU A 24 -13.07 6.44 4.92
C LEU A 24 -11.77 6.03 5.62
N LEU A 25 -11.73 6.07 6.96
CA LEU A 25 -10.58 5.59 7.72
C LEU A 25 -10.39 4.07 7.56
N GLN A 26 -11.47 3.29 7.49
CA GLN A 26 -11.37 1.85 7.21
C GLN A 26 -10.85 1.56 5.80
N GLU A 27 -11.29 2.33 4.80
CA GLU A 27 -10.77 2.24 3.43
C GLU A 27 -9.29 2.65 3.37
N ALA A 28 -8.89 3.69 4.09
CA ALA A 28 -7.48 4.04 4.24
C ALA A 28 -6.69 2.88 4.87
N CYS A 29 -7.20 2.22 5.93
CA CYS A 29 -6.54 1.03 6.48
C CYS A 29 -6.34 -0.07 5.42
N HIS A 30 -7.32 -0.29 4.54
CA HIS A 30 -7.20 -1.30 3.47
C HIS A 30 -6.12 -0.92 2.46
N LEU A 31 -6.05 0.36 2.09
CA LEU A 31 -5.03 0.90 1.19
C LEU A 31 -3.62 0.71 1.77
N GLU A 32 -3.34 1.32 2.93
CA GLU A 32 -2.00 1.27 3.54
C GLU A 32 -1.55 -0.18 3.80
N ASN A 33 -2.47 -1.04 4.28
CA ASN A 33 -2.14 -2.43 4.57
C ASN A 33 -1.88 -3.24 3.28
N CYS A 34 -2.62 -3.02 2.20
CA CYS A 34 -2.38 -3.74 0.96
C CYS A 34 -1.10 -3.27 0.26
N LEU A 35 -0.80 -1.96 0.29
CA LEU A 35 0.43 -1.40 -0.25
C LEU A 35 1.65 -1.90 0.53
N LEU A 36 1.60 -1.86 1.88
CA LEU A 36 2.61 -2.46 2.75
C LEU A 36 2.96 -3.89 2.33
N ASN A 37 1.96 -4.74 2.14
CA ASN A 37 2.17 -6.13 1.77
C ASN A 37 2.72 -6.28 0.34
N SER A 38 2.29 -5.43 -0.61
CA SER A 38 2.81 -5.42 -1.98
C SER A 38 4.30 -5.05 -1.98
N TYR A 39 4.67 -3.94 -1.32
CA TYR A 39 6.07 -3.51 -1.18
C TYR A 39 6.95 -4.56 -0.50
N LEU A 40 6.47 -5.17 0.59
CA LEU A 40 7.20 -6.23 1.28
C LEU A 40 7.45 -7.44 0.37
N TYR A 41 6.44 -7.89 -0.36
CA TYR A 41 6.59 -9.01 -1.28
C TYR A 41 7.60 -8.67 -2.40
N THR A 42 7.47 -7.50 -3.02
CA THR A 42 8.39 -7.03 -4.06
C THR A 42 9.82 -6.97 -3.53
N ALA A 43 10.06 -6.40 -2.35
CA ALA A 43 11.40 -6.36 -1.75
C ALA A 43 11.95 -7.76 -1.43
N CYS A 44 11.10 -8.69 -1.01
CA CYS A 44 11.50 -10.07 -0.72
C CYS A 44 11.81 -10.88 -1.98
N SER A 45 11.25 -10.50 -3.13
CA SER A 45 11.54 -11.13 -4.43
C SER A 45 12.93 -10.79 -5.00
N ILE A 46 13.58 -9.74 -4.47
CA ILE A 46 14.90 -9.32 -4.94
C ILE A 46 15.99 -10.26 -4.40
N LYS A 47 16.81 -10.79 -5.32
CA LYS A 47 18.02 -11.57 -5.03
C LYS A 47 18.85 -10.87 -3.95
N SER A 48 19.26 -11.62 -2.94
CA SER A 48 19.77 -11.06 -1.68
C SER A 48 21.18 -11.53 -1.31
N THR A 49 21.76 -12.42 -2.09
CA THR A 49 23.09 -12.97 -1.86
C THR A 49 24.00 -12.71 -3.06
N PRO A 50 25.31 -12.46 -2.87
CA PRO A 50 26.24 -12.24 -3.98
C PRO A 50 26.27 -13.41 -4.98
N GLY A 51 26.16 -14.65 -4.49
CA GLY A 51 26.20 -15.87 -5.32
C GLY A 51 25.07 -15.95 -6.35
N GLU A 52 23.91 -15.35 -6.08
CA GLU A 52 22.79 -15.30 -7.04
C GLU A 52 23.07 -14.43 -8.27
N PHE A 53 24.15 -13.64 -8.25
CA PHE A 53 24.59 -12.77 -9.35
C PHE A 53 25.81 -13.32 -10.09
N GLU A 54 26.50 -14.33 -9.55
CA GLU A 54 27.69 -14.94 -10.18
C GLU A 54 27.35 -15.64 -11.50
N LYS A 55 26.09 -16.10 -11.64
CA LYS A 55 25.56 -16.76 -12.83
C LYS A 55 24.31 -16.03 -13.32
N ILE A 56 24.36 -15.55 -14.56
CA ILE A 56 23.21 -14.98 -15.26
C ILE A 56 23.12 -15.69 -16.62
N ASP A 57 21.95 -16.21 -16.95
CA ASP A 57 21.60 -16.75 -18.27
C ASP A 57 22.68 -17.66 -18.88
N HIS A 58 23.16 -18.63 -18.09
CA HIS A 58 24.17 -19.64 -18.47
C HIS A 58 25.59 -19.12 -18.69
N VAL A 59 25.89 -17.85 -18.40
CA VAL A 59 27.25 -17.33 -18.37
C VAL A 59 27.83 -17.55 -16.97
N ASP A 60 28.77 -18.48 -16.87
CA ASP A 60 29.62 -18.60 -15.69
C ASP A 60 30.59 -17.41 -15.64
N ASN A 61 30.84 -16.87 -14.44
CA ASN A 61 31.77 -15.76 -14.17
C ASN A 61 31.29 -14.37 -14.66
N ASN A 62 30.13 -13.94 -14.18
CA ASN A 62 29.64 -12.58 -14.39
C ASN A 62 30.54 -11.53 -13.70
N ILE A 63 31.36 -10.82 -14.49
CA ILE A 63 32.29 -9.78 -14.03
C ILE A 63 31.56 -8.62 -13.31
N ARG A 64 30.27 -8.40 -13.61
CA ARG A 64 29.45 -7.34 -13.02
C ARG A 64 28.67 -7.79 -11.78
N ALA A 65 28.85 -9.02 -11.31
CA ALA A 65 28.07 -9.60 -10.22
C ALA A 65 28.07 -8.71 -8.96
N GLY A 66 29.25 -8.22 -8.55
CA GLY A 66 29.36 -7.33 -7.38
C GLY A 66 28.58 -6.02 -7.53
N ILE A 67 28.65 -5.38 -8.70
CA ILE A 67 27.93 -4.13 -8.97
C ILE A 67 26.42 -4.38 -8.97
N GLN A 68 25.96 -5.46 -9.62
CA GLN A 68 24.54 -5.80 -9.69
C GLN A 68 23.98 -6.18 -8.31
N PHE A 69 24.77 -6.89 -7.50
CA PHE A 69 24.43 -7.19 -6.12
C PHE A 69 24.22 -5.90 -5.30
N GLU A 70 25.16 -4.95 -5.35
CA GLU A 70 25.01 -3.68 -4.64
C GLU A 70 23.80 -2.89 -5.12
N ARG A 71 23.54 -2.85 -6.43
CA ARG A 71 22.31 -2.22 -6.97
C ARG A 71 21.05 -2.89 -6.46
N ALA A 72 20.99 -4.22 -6.49
CA ALA A 72 19.83 -4.96 -5.98
C ALA A 72 19.62 -4.71 -4.48
N ARG A 73 20.71 -4.65 -3.70
CA ARG A 73 20.69 -4.31 -2.28
C ARG A 73 20.15 -2.90 -2.03
N GLU A 74 20.60 -1.91 -2.81
CA GLU A 74 20.10 -0.53 -2.77
C GLU A 74 18.59 -0.48 -3.07
N TRP A 75 18.14 -1.09 -4.17
CA TRP A 75 16.72 -1.14 -4.52
C TRP A 75 15.86 -1.81 -3.46
N LYS A 76 16.31 -2.96 -2.95
CA LYS A 76 15.62 -3.65 -1.85
C LYS A 76 15.52 -2.77 -0.61
N GLN A 77 16.59 -2.06 -0.25
CA GLN A 77 16.58 -1.15 0.87
C GLN A 77 15.58 0.00 0.66
N SER A 78 15.54 0.62 -0.53
CA SER A 78 14.59 1.68 -0.84
C SER A 78 13.14 1.21 -0.75
N ILE A 79 12.80 0.04 -1.30
CA ILE A 79 11.44 -0.50 -1.24
C ILE A 79 11.04 -0.84 0.20
N LEU A 80 11.97 -1.38 1.01
CA LEU A 80 11.71 -1.65 2.43
C LEU A 80 11.50 -0.37 3.25
N LEU A 81 12.13 0.75 2.87
CA LEU A 81 11.88 2.04 3.51
C LEU A 81 10.45 2.53 3.23
N VAL A 82 9.97 2.43 2.00
CA VAL A 82 8.57 2.76 1.66
C VAL A 82 7.61 1.83 2.42
N ALA A 83 7.86 0.52 2.44
CA ALA A 83 7.06 -0.41 3.25
C ALA A 83 7.01 -0.01 4.73
N HIS A 84 8.11 0.50 5.29
CA HIS A 84 8.13 0.99 6.65
C HIS A 84 7.30 2.27 6.83
N GLU A 85 7.28 3.17 5.85
CA GLU A 85 6.40 4.36 5.82
C GLU A 85 4.93 3.95 5.79
N GLU A 86 4.54 2.98 4.95
CA GLU A 86 3.17 2.44 4.91
C GLU A 86 2.72 1.86 6.26
N MET A 87 3.64 1.21 7.00
CA MET A 87 3.35 0.73 8.35
C MET A 87 3.09 1.88 9.34
N ILE A 88 3.80 3.01 9.19
CA ILE A 88 3.57 4.22 9.99
C ILE A 88 2.24 4.86 9.62
N HIS A 89 1.90 4.94 8.33
CA HIS A 89 0.61 5.46 7.87
C HIS A 89 -0.54 4.62 8.44
N LEU A 90 -0.46 3.29 8.31
CA LEU A 90 -1.43 2.37 8.88
C LEU A 90 -1.59 2.59 10.39
N HIS A 91 -0.48 2.78 11.14
CA HIS A 91 -0.51 3.10 12.56
C HIS A 91 -1.27 4.40 12.87
N TYR A 92 -1.05 5.46 12.10
CA TYR A 92 -1.78 6.72 12.28
C TYR A 92 -3.28 6.56 12.04
N VAL A 93 -3.68 5.81 11.01
CA VAL A 93 -5.10 5.52 10.77
C VAL A 93 -5.72 4.75 11.94
N GLN A 94 -4.98 3.79 12.53
CA GLN A 94 -5.45 3.11 13.76
C GLN A 94 -5.65 4.09 14.92
N CYS A 95 -4.70 5.01 15.13
CA CYS A 95 -4.81 6.02 16.18
C CYS A 95 -6.05 6.90 15.97
N MET A 96 -6.36 7.29 14.73
CA MET A 96 -7.57 8.05 14.39
C MET A 96 -8.85 7.27 14.68
N LEU A 97 -8.94 6.00 14.27
CA LEU A 97 -10.08 5.12 14.60
C LEU A 97 -10.26 4.99 16.11
N ARG A 98 -9.16 4.80 16.87
CA ARG A 98 -9.20 4.72 18.33
C ARG A 98 -9.67 6.02 18.97
N ALA A 99 -9.24 7.18 18.46
CA ALA A 99 -9.68 8.48 18.94
C ALA A 99 -11.20 8.69 18.74
N LEU A 100 -11.79 8.10 17.70
CA LEU A 100 -13.24 8.09 17.46
C LEU A 100 -14.00 7.06 18.31
N GLY A 101 -13.30 6.25 19.12
CA GLY A 101 -13.87 5.16 19.90
C GLY A 101 -14.15 3.88 19.09
N GLU A 102 -13.70 3.83 17.84
CA GLU A 102 -13.85 2.68 16.96
C GLU A 102 -12.74 1.64 17.18
N ARG A 103 -12.98 0.41 16.74
CA ARG A 103 -11.99 -0.67 16.82
C ARG A 103 -10.91 -0.47 15.74
N PRO A 104 -9.64 -0.88 16.00
CA PRO A 104 -8.63 -0.95 14.94
C PRO A 104 -9.12 -1.80 13.76
N CYS A 105 -8.69 -1.43 12.55
CA CYS A 105 -8.99 -2.13 11.31
C CYS A 105 -7.68 -2.56 10.65
N PHE A 106 -7.42 -3.88 10.60
CA PHE A 106 -6.26 -4.48 9.96
C PHE A 106 -6.66 -5.45 8.84
N THR A 107 -7.89 -5.33 8.34
CA THR A 107 -8.36 -6.16 7.24
C THR A 107 -7.71 -5.74 5.93
N LEU A 108 -7.68 -6.65 4.96
CA LEU A 108 -7.28 -6.37 3.60
C LEU A 108 -8.53 -6.06 2.76
N PRO A 109 -8.39 -5.32 1.64
CA PRO A 109 -9.49 -5.11 0.71
C PRO A 109 -9.91 -6.41 0.03
N ASP A 110 -11.10 -6.39 -0.56
CA ASP A 110 -11.58 -7.49 -1.38
C ASP A 110 -10.70 -7.71 -2.61
N ARG A 111 -10.79 -8.93 -3.15
CA ARG A 111 -10.04 -9.35 -4.34
C ARG A 111 -10.88 -9.09 -5.59
N HIS A 112 -10.26 -8.59 -6.64
CA HIS A 112 -10.89 -8.46 -7.96
C HIS A 112 -11.21 -9.87 -8.51
N PRO A 113 -12.44 -10.14 -8.98
CA PRO A 113 -12.91 -11.50 -9.26
C PRO A 113 -12.17 -12.20 -10.40
N THR A 114 -11.64 -11.44 -11.36
CA THR A 114 -10.97 -12.01 -12.54
C THR A 114 -9.47 -12.19 -12.34
N THR A 115 -8.82 -11.23 -11.69
CA THR A 115 -7.36 -11.15 -11.59
C THR A 115 -6.84 -11.68 -10.26
N GLY A 116 -7.67 -11.72 -9.22
CA GLY A 116 -7.25 -12.07 -7.87
C GLY A 116 -6.35 -11.01 -7.22
N ASN A 117 -6.23 -9.81 -7.80
CA ASN A 117 -5.50 -8.70 -7.18
C ASN A 117 -6.35 -8.07 -6.07
N TRP A 118 -5.72 -7.40 -5.11
CA TRP A 118 -6.47 -6.52 -4.22
C TRP A 118 -7.10 -5.39 -5.01
N PHE A 119 -8.27 -4.91 -4.57
CA PHE A 119 -9.03 -3.93 -5.33
C PHE A 119 -9.60 -2.84 -4.42
N ILE A 120 -9.34 -1.59 -4.78
CA ILE A 120 -9.77 -0.41 -4.03
C ILE A 120 -10.69 0.42 -4.93
N PRO A 121 -12.01 0.41 -4.67
CA PRO A 121 -13.00 0.98 -5.58
C PRO A 121 -12.98 2.50 -5.63
N ASN A 122 -12.72 3.19 -4.50
CA ASN A 122 -12.78 4.66 -4.46
C ASN A 122 -11.40 5.32 -4.64
N TRP A 123 -10.35 4.54 -4.85
CA TRP A 123 -9.04 5.08 -5.23
C TRP A 123 -8.93 5.15 -6.75
N ARG A 124 -8.48 6.30 -7.25
CA ARG A 124 -8.26 6.56 -8.68
C ARG A 124 -6.80 6.91 -8.86
N ALA A 125 -6.02 5.96 -9.35
CA ALA A 125 -4.65 6.19 -9.80
C ALA A 125 -4.62 6.07 -11.32
N HIS A 126 -3.97 7.01 -11.98
CA HIS A 126 -3.87 7.06 -13.44
C HIS A 126 -2.51 7.57 -13.92
N ILE A 127 -2.17 7.19 -15.14
CA ILE A 127 -1.01 7.69 -15.89
C ILE A 127 -1.59 8.30 -17.17
N GLY A 128 -1.48 9.62 -17.33
CA GLY A 128 -2.01 10.35 -18.49
C GLY A 128 -3.53 10.52 -18.52
N GLU A 129 -4.07 10.92 -19.68
CA GLU A 129 -5.41 11.54 -19.80
C GLU A 129 -6.63 10.60 -19.62
N LYS A 130 -6.45 9.31 -19.32
CA LYS A 130 -7.60 8.38 -19.15
C LYS A 130 -7.74 7.94 -17.70
N PRO A 131 -8.61 8.61 -16.91
CA PRO A 131 -8.89 8.17 -15.56
C PRO A 131 -9.53 6.78 -15.59
N ASN A 132 -8.99 5.86 -14.79
CA ASN A 132 -9.65 4.60 -14.53
C ASN A 132 -10.82 4.87 -13.55
N ASN A 133 -12.05 4.81 -14.08
CA ASN A 133 -13.26 5.00 -13.28
C ASN A 133 -13.66 3.76 -12.48
N GLU A 134 -12.98 2.63 -12.69
CA GLU A 134 -13.34 1.35 -12.09
C GLU A 134 -12.61 1.07 -10.79
N GLY A 135 -11.74 1.96 -10.30
CA GLY A 135 -10.92 1.74 -9.10
C GLY A 135 -9.55 1.15 -9.41
N VAL A 136 -8.70 0.99 -8.39
CA VAL A 136 -7.31 0.56 -8.55
C VAL A 136 -7.12 -0.88 -8.08
N GLN A 137 -6.40 -1.66 -8.89
CA GLN A 137 -5.93 -2.98 -8.49
C GLN A 137 -4.50 -2.91 -7.98
N VAL A 138 -4.23 -3.62 -6.89
CA VAL A 138 -2.90 -3.76 -6.29
C VAL A 138 -2.45 -5.21 -6.39
N PRO A 139 -1.59 -5.57 -7.35
CA PRO A 139 -1.04 -6.90 -7.48
C PRO A 139 0.00 -7.19 -6.39
N ILE A 140 0.22 -8.48 -6.13
CA ILE A 140 1.35 -8.98 -5.34
C ILE A 140 2.26 -9.71 -6.32
N GLU A 141 3.36 -9.07 -6.70
CA GLU A 141 4.19 -9.52 -7.81
C GLU A 141 5.68 -9.32 -7.54
N PRO A 142 6.58 -10.14 -8.13
CA PRO A 142 8.00 -9.93 -7.97
C PRO A 142 8.46 -8.64 -8.65
N LEU A 143 9.68 -8.18 -8.33
CA LEU A 143 10.24 -7.00 -8.96
C LEU A 143 10.38 -7.20 -10.48
N THR A 144 9.52 -6.51 -11.23
CA THR A 144 9.55 -6.37 -12.69
C THR A 144 9.49 -4.90 -13.07
N SER A 145 9.69 -4.56 -14.34
CA SER A 145 9.51 -3.19 -14.83
C SER A 145 8.07 -2.70 -14.65
N GLU A 146 7.09 -3.58 -14.84
CA GLU A 146 5.66 -3.29 -14.65
C GLU A 146 5.35 -3.03 -13.17
N CYS A 147 5.89 -3.85 -12.27
CA CYS A 147 5.77 -3.62 -10.83
C CYS A 147 6.30 -2.25 -10.43
N ILE A 148 7.47 -1.84 -10.94
CA ILE A 148 8.03 -0.51 -10.65
C ILE A 148 7.09 0.61 -11.13
N GLN A 149 6.42 0.45 -12.27
CA GLN A 149 5.43 1.43 -12.74
C GLN A 149 4.25 1.52 -11.79
N HIS A 150 3.74 0.38 -11.30
CA HIS A 150 2.69 0.36 -10.27
C HIS A 150 3.14 1.09 -8.99
N LEU A 151 4.33 0.81 -8.47
CA LEU A 151 4.85 1.45 -7.26
C LEU A 151 4.98 2.97 -7.43
N VAL A 152 5.54 3.42 -8.55
CA VAL A 152 5.65 4.85 -8.84
C VAL A 152 4.27 5.49 -8.95
N LEU A 153 3.31 4.83 -9.61
CA LEU A 153 1.94 5.31 -9.70
C LEU A 153 1.29 5.48 -8.34
N TYR A 154 1.50 4.53 -7.42
CA TYR A 154 0.93 4.59 -6.07
C TYR A 154 1.44 5.79 -5.26
N GLU A 155 2.71 6.15 -5.43
CA GLU A 155 3.34 7.30 -4.77
C GLU A 155 3.20 8.62 -5.55
N SER A 156 2.61 8.58 -6.74
CA SER A 156 2.50 9.75 -7.60
C SER A 156 1.44 10.71 -7.07
N THR A 157 1.84 11.96 -6.80
CA THR A 157 0.89 13.05 -6.54
C THR A 157 -0.04 13.26 -7.74
N ASP A 158 -1.24 13.80 -7.50
CA ASP A 158 -2.20 14.13 -8.57
C ASP A 158 -1.54 14.93 -9.71
N ALA A 159 -0.72 15.93 -9.35
CA ALA A 159 0.00 16.76 -10.33
C ALA A 159 1.01 15.98 -11.19
N LEU A 160 1.58 14.88 -10.66
CA LEU A 160 2.50 14.01 -11.40
C LEU A 160 1.72 13.03 -12.28
N GLN A 161 0.58 12.52 -11.79
CA GLN A 161 -0.29 11.63 -12.55
C GLN A 161 -0.87 12.33 -13.80
N ASP A 162 -1.25 13.60 -13.65
CA ASP A 162 -1.78 14.45 -14.75
C ASP A 162 -0.74 14.72 -15.85
N GLN A 163 0.56 14.63 -15.55
CA GLN A 163 1.65 14.98 -16.48
C GLN A 163 2.11 13.83 -17.37
N ASP A 164 1.62 12.61 -17.14
CA ASP A 164 2.10 11.37 -17.78
C ASP A 164 3.63 11.21 -17.64
N PRO A 165 4.14 10.69 -16.52
CA PRO A 165 5.59 10.62 -16.26
C PRO A 165 6.33 9.58 -17.13
N TYR A 166 5.68 8.97 -18.14
CA TYR A 166 6.19 7.87 -18.96
C TYR A 166 6.20 8.17 -20.46
#